data_AF-A0A327HP06-F1
#
_entry.id   AF-A0A327HP06-F1
#
_cell.length_a   1.000
_cell.length_b   1.000
_cell.length_c   1.000
_cell.angle_alpha   90.00
_cell.angle_beta   90.00
_cell.angle_gamma   90.00
#
_symmetry.space_group_name_H-M   'P 1'
#
loop_
_entity.id
_entity.type
_entity.pdbx_description
1 polymer ?
#
loop_
_entity_poly.entity_id
_entity_poly.type
_entity_poly.pdbx_seq_one_letter_code
_entity_poly.pdbx_strand_id
1 'polypeptide(L)'
;MKRIIKNPYWGNDEKTQVMCEFHYEDGSAQIAAVTDTEEGNPDWKEIFNNFTSQQIDELTDGALAEAREEHEKKKQMQRDEVERMKVDALFQAKLDAFDIDMIKNSKNRELKSKIRKAKTLIEVTAFASALITLEHEK
;
A
#
# COMPACT_ATOMS: atom_id res chain seq x y z
N MET A 1 15.48 -24.66 28.97
CA MET A 1 15.07 -24.85 27.56
C MET A 1 16.10 -24.17 26.69
N LYS A 2 16.64 -24.84 25.67
CA LYS A 2 17.63 -24.22 24.78
C LYS A 2 16.88 -23.35 23.78
N ARG A 3 17.10 -22.04 23.85
CA ARG A 3 16.61 -21.09 22.83
C ARG A 3 17.74 -20.79 21.85
N ILE A 4 17.41 -20.46 20.61
CA ILE A 4 18.38 -20.07 19.57
C ILE A 4 18.02 -18.65 19.11
N ILE A 5 19.01 -17.75 19.14
CA ILE A 5 18.85 -16.39 18.63
C ILE A 5 19.08 -16.38 17.12
N LYS A 6 18.15 -15.79 16.37
CA LYS A 6 18.23 -15.62 14.91
C LYS A 6 17.88 -14.19 14.49
N ASN A 7 18.34 -13.83 13.29
CA ASN A 7 18.04 -12.57 12.61
C ASN A 7 18.21 -11.31 13.49
N PRO A 8 19.37 -11.11 14.16
CA PRO A 8 19.60 -9.87 14.89
C PRO A 8 19.75 -8.69 13.93
N TYR A 9 19.00 -7.62 14.17
CA TYR A 9 19.13 -6.34 13.47
C TYR A 9 19.02 -5.17 14.47
N TRP A 10 19.54 -4.00 14.13
CA TRP A 10 19.46 -2.83 14.99
C TRP A 10 18.02 -2.31 15.07
N GLY A 11 17.53 -2.12 16.30
CA GLY A 11 16.24 -1.48 16.57
C GLY A 11 16.30 0.05 16.50
N ASN A 12 17.50 0.64 16.52
CA ASN A 12 17.71 2.07 16.44
C ASN A 12 19.06 2.45 15.80
N ASP A 13 19.16 3.71 15.38
CA ASP A 13 20.36 4.25 14.71
C ASP A 13 21.55 4.38 15.67
N GLU A 14 21.29 4.56 16.97
CA GLU A 14 22.34 4.63 18.01
C GLU A 14 22.98 3.26 18.30
N LYS A 15 22.46 2.17 17.72
CA LYS A 15 22.96 0.80 17.92
C LYS A 15 23.00 0.40 19.40
N THR A 16 22.00 0.84 20.16
CA THR A 16 21.84 0.53 21.60
C THR A 16 20.76 -0.52 21.85
N GLN A 17 20.02 -0.89 20.81
CA GLN A 17 18.97 -1.90 20.84
C GLN A 17 19.13 -2.86 19.65
N VAL A 18 19.11 -4.16 19.91
CA VAL A 18 19.07 -5.21 18.89
C VAL A 18 17.72 -5.91 18.96
N MET A 19 17.01 -5.95 17.84
CA MET A 19 15.84 -6.77 17.66
C MET A 19 16.28 -8.15 17.17
N CYS A 20 15.80 -9.21 17.80
CA CYS A 20 16.12 -10.58 17.36
C CYS A 20 14.96 -11.54 17.59
N GLU A 21 15.02 -12.69 16.92
CA GLU A 21 14.07 -13.77 17.07
C GLU A 21 14.62 -14.85 18.00
N PHE A 22 13.92 -15.14 19.08
CA PHE A 22 14.17 -16.27 19.97
C PHE A 22 13.35 -17.47 19.51
N HIS A 23 14.01 -18.50 18.98
CA HIS A 23 13.39 -19.76 18.58
C HIS A 23 13.53 -20.79 19.70
N TYR A 24 12.41 -21.34 20.15
CA TYR A 24 12.34 -22.34 21.22
C TYR A 24 12.17 -23.76 20.65
N GLU A 25 12.46 -24.79 21.46
CA GLU A 25 12.39 -26.20 21.05
C GLU A 25 10.98 -26.68 20.68
N ASP A 26 9.94 -26.02 21.21
CA ASP A 26 8.53 -26.29 20.87
C ASP A 26 8.12 -25.72 19.50
N GLY A 27 9.06 -25.08 18.80
CA GLY A 27 8.83 -24.43 17.51
C GLY A 27 8.25 -23.03 17.61
N SER A 28 7.97 -22.53 18.83
CA SER A 28 7.57 -21.14 19.01
C SER A 28 8.73 -20.19 18.74
N ALA A 29 8.42 -19.02 18.18
CA ALA A 29 9.38 -17.95 17.96
C ALA A 29 8.83 -16.65 18.54
N GLN A 30 9.69 -15.89 19.21
CA GLN A 30 9.35 -14.59 19.77
C GLN A 30 10.34 -13.53 19.30
N ILE A 31 9.82 -12.43 18.77
CA ILE A 31 10.62 -11.23 18.49
C ILE A 31 10.72 -10.41 19.77
N ALA A 32 11.93 -10.01 20.14
CA ALA A 32 12.14 -9.14 21.29
C ALA A 32 13.26 -8.12 21.04
N ALA A 33 13.14 -7.00 21.73
CA ALA A 33 14.14 -5.94 21.78
C ALA A 33 15.10 -6.19 22.93
N VAL A 34 16.39 -6.32 22.62
CA VAL A 34 17.46 -6.58 23.58
C VAL A 34 18.34 -5.33 23.65
N THR A 35 18.50 -4.77 24.85
CA THR A 35 19.40 -3.65 25.12
C THR A 35 20.42 -4.06 26.18
N ASP A 36 21.57 -3.40 26.20
CA ASP A 36 22.50 -3.54 27.33
C ASP A 36 21.91 -2.87 28.58
N THR A 37 22.29 -3.35 29.76
CA THR A 37 21.83 -2.84 31.06
C THR A 37 23.04 -2.64 31.98
N GLU A 38 22.90 -1.86 33.05
CA GLU A 38 24.02 -1.60 33.98
C GLU A 38 24.57 -2.88 34.62
N GLU A 39 23.72 -3.88 34.87
CA GLU A 39 24.11 -5.19 35.40
C GLU A 39 24.60 -6.16 34.29
N GLY A 40 24.48 -5.76 33.02
CA GLY A 40 24.86 -6.51 31.82
C GLY A 40 23.79 -7.53 31.42
N ASN A 41 23.16 -7.30 30.28
CA ASN A 41 22.12 -8.21 29.79
C ASN A 41 22.76 -9.50 29.21
N PRO A 42 22.41 -10.71 29.70
CA PRO A 42 22.99 -11.96 29.19
C PRO A 42 22.65 -12.20 27.71
N ASP A 43 21.47 -11.76 27.27
CA ASP A 43 21.00 -11.92 25.89
C ASP A 43 21.79 -11.02 24.96
N TRP A 44 22.12 -9.81 25.42
CA TRP A 44 23.01 -8.89 24.72
C TRP A 44 24.40 -9.50 24.52
N LYS A 45 24.98 -10.07 25.59
CA LYS A 45 26.27 -10.77 25.52
C LYS A 45 26.21 -11.97 24.58
N GLU A 46 25.15 -12.75 24.62
CA GLU A 46 24.94 -13.91 23.74
C GLU A 46 24.88 -13.50 22.26
N ILE A 47 24.20 -12.40 21.93
CA ILE A 47 24.15 -11.85 20.57
C ILE A 47 25.56 -11.53 20.08
N PHE A 48 26.35 -10.74 20.83
CA PHE A 48 27.69 -10.33 20.38
C PHE A 48 28.75 -11.44 20.45
N ASN A 49 28.47 -12.54 21.15
CA ASN A 49 29.30 -13.75 21.09
C ASN A 49 29.03 -14.56 19.81
N ASN A 50 27.80 -14.54 19.30
CA ASN A 50 27.37 -15.33 18.15
C ASN A 50 27.40 -14.55 16.83
N PHE A 51 27.22 -13.24 16.88
CA PHE A 51 27.12 -12.34 15.74
C PHE A 51 28.06 -11.15 15.92
N THR A 52 28.77 -10.80 14.86
CA THR A 52 29.59 -9.58 14.85
C THR A 52 28.73 -8.36 14.58
N SER A 53 29.16 -7.18 15.03
CA SER A 53 28.44 -5.93 14.73
C SER A 53 28.26 -5.70 13.23
N GLN A 54 29.22 -6.14 12.40
CA GLN A 54 29.11 -6.07 10.94
C GLN A 54 28.01 -6.99 10.40
N GLN A 55 27.85 -8.21 10.95
CA GLN A 55 26.75 -9.08 10.55
C GLN A 55 25.39 -8.49 10.92
N ILE A 56 25.29 -7.83 12.08
CA ILE A 56 24.06 -7.14 12.49
C ILE A 56 23.80 -5.93 11.57
N ASP A 57 24.83 -5.19 11.18
CA ASP A 57 24.72 -4.10 10.20
C ASP A 57 24.18 -4.61 8.85
N GLU A 58 24.76 -5.69 8.30
CA GLU A 58 24.34 -6.30 7.04
C GLU A 58 22.89 -6.81 7.08
N LEU A 59 22.48 -7.42 8.19
CA LEU A 59 21.09 -7.87 8.41
C LEU A 59 20.12 -6.68 8.54
N THR A 60 20.55 -5.60 9.18
CA THR A 60 19.76 -4.37 9.33
C THR A 60 19.54 -3.71 7.97
N ASP A 61 20.60 -3.56 7.18
CA ASP A 61 20.52 -2.99 5.84
C ASP A 61 19.64 -3.84 4.92
N GLY A 62 19.76 -5.16 5.01
CA GLY A 62 18.88 -6.11 4.30
C GLY A 62 17.42 -5.94 4.67
N ALA A 63 17.09 -5.94 5.97
CA ALA A 63 15.73 -5.75 6.46
C ALA A 63 15.14 -4.39 6.04
N LEU A 64 15.93 -3.32 6.10
CA LEU A 64 15.53 -1.99 5.64
C LEU A 64 15.29 -1.95 4.13
N ALA A 65 16.14 -2.61 3.34
CA ALA A 65 15.98 -2.69 1.89
C ALA A 65 14.71 -3.46 1.50
N GLU A 66 14.47 -4.61 2.13
CA GLU A 66 13.25 -5.41 1.92
C GLU A 66 11.99 -4.64 2.32
N ALA A 67 11.99 -3.99 3.48
CA ALA A 67 10.86 -3.17 3.94
C ALA A 67 10.57 -2.00 2.98
N ARG A 68 11.61 -1.34 2.45
CA ARG A 68 11.46 -0.29 1.44
C ARG A 68 10.88 -0.84 0.14
N GLU A 69 11.37 -1.98 -0.33
CA GLU A 69 10.87 -2.62 -1.55
C GLU A 69 9.40 -3.04 -1.41
N GLU A 70 9.03 -3.66 -0.28
CA GLU A 70 7.65 -4.04 0.00
C GLU A 70 6.73 -2.82 0.10
N HIS A 71 7.18 -1.76 0.77
CA HIS A 71 6.43 -0.51 0.87
C HIS A 71 6.21 0.13 -0.52
N GLU A 72 7.24 0.20 -1.36
CA GLU A 72 7.10 0.73 -2.72
C GLU A 72 6.20 -0.16 -3.59
N LYS A 73 6.30 -1.49 -3.49
CA LYS A 73 5.37 -2.42 -4.15
C LYS A 73 3.92 -2.18 -3.71
N LYS A 74 3.67 -2.08 -2.40
CA LYS A 74 2.33 -1.79 -1.85
C LYS A 74 1.79 -0.45 -2.34
N LYS A 75 2.62 0.58 -2.34
CA LYS A 75 2.27 1.91 -2.83
C LYS A 75 1.96 1.91 -4.32
N GLN A 76 2.71 1.15 -5.13
CA GLN A 76 2.43 0.99 -6.55
C GLN A 76 1.11 0.25 -6.78
N MET A 77 0.87 -0.86 -6.08
CA MET A 77 -0.38 -1.61 -6.16
C MET A 77 -1.59 -0.73 -5.80
N GLN A 78 -1.49 0.06 -4.72
CA GLN A 78 -2.56 0.99 -4.31
C GLN A 78 -2.81 2.07 -5.37
N ARG A 79 -1.76 2.60 -6.01
CA ARG A 79 -1.90 3.58 -7.08
C ARG A 79 -2.60 2.98 -8.30
N ASP A 80 -2.20 1.78 -8.71
CA ASP A 80 -2.80 1.07 -9.84
C ASP A 80 -4.27 0.72 -9.56
N GLU A 81 -4.59 0.32 -8.33
CA GLU A 81 -5.97 0.03 -7.90
C GLU A 81 -6.84 1.31 -7.95
N VAL A 82 -6.36 2.42 -7.38
CA VAL A 82 -7.07 3.70 -7.41
C VAL A 82 -7.28 4.18 -8.85
N GLU A 83 -6.30 4.00 -9.74
CA GLU A 83 -6.44 4.36 -11.16
C GLU A 83 -7.49 3.49 -11.86
N ARG A 84 -7.47 2.17 -11.65
CA ARG A 84 -8.50 1.26 -12.17
C ARG A 84 -9.89 1.64 -11.69
N MET A 85 -10.06 1.88 -10.38
CA MET A 85 -11.35 2.30 -9.82
C MET A 85 -11.87 3.59 -10.46
N LYS A 86 -11.00 4.56 -10.75
CA LYS A 86 -11.40 5.80 -11.43
C LYS A 86 -11.84 5.55 -12.87
N VAL A 87 -11.12 4.70 -13.61
CA VAL A 87 -11.47 4.33 -14.99
C VAL A 87 -12.81 3.61 -15.03
N ASP A 88 -13.02 2.64 -14.14
CA ASP A 88 -14.26 1.87 -14.04
C ASP A 88 -15.43 2.76 -13.64
N ALA A 89 -15.25 3.64 -12.65
CA ALA A 89 -16.27 4.60 -12.24
C ALA A 89 -16.64 5.57 -13.38
N LEU A 90 -15.66 6.04 -14.16
CA LEU A 90 -15.91 6.89 -15.32
C LEU A 90 -16.68 6.14 -16.42
N PHE A 91 -16.31 4.90 -16.67
CA PHE A 91 -17.00 4.05 -17.64
C PHE A 91 -18.45 3.79 -17.21
N GLN A 92 -18.66 3.43 -15.95
CA GLN A 92 -20.00 3.18 -15.39
C GLN A 92 -20.86 4.44 -15.45
N ALA A 93 -20.35 5.60 -15.03
CA ALA A 93 -21.10 6.85 -15.09
C ALA A 93 -21.53 7.22 -16.52
N LYS A 94 -20.73 6.87 -17.54
CA LYS A 94 -21.12 7.05 -18.95
C LYS A 94 -22.26 6.12 -19.32
N LEU A 95 -22.21 4.85 -18.92
CA LEU A 95 -23.30 3.90 -19.16
C LEU A 95 -24.59 4.39 -18.50
N ASP A 96 -24.51 4.77 -17.23
CA ASP A 96 -25.64 5.29 -16.46
C ASP A 96 -26.28 6.51 -17.15
N ALA A 97 -25.45 7.43 -17.66
CA ALA A 97 -25.95 8.57 -18.43
C ALA A 97 -26.70 8.16 -19.71
N PHE A 98 -26.28 7.08 -20.38
CA PHE A 98 -26.95 6.56 -21.58
C PHE A 98 -28.22 5.75 -21.29
N ASP A 99 -28.38 5.27 -20.06
CA ASP A 99 -29.58 4.57 -19.61
C ASP A 99 -30.73 5.53 -19.23
N ILE A 100 -30.43 6.82 -19.02
CA ILE A 100 -31.46 7.86 -18.83
C ILE A 100 -32.30 7.97 -20.11
N ASP A 101 -33.62 7.72 -20.01
CA ASP A 101 -34.54 7.67 -21.16
C ASP A 101 -34.49 8.91 -22.05
N MET A 102 -34.38 10.11 -21.46
CA MET A 102 -34.26 11.37 -22.20
C MET A 102 -33.00 11.41 -23.07
N ILE A 103 -31.87 10.93 -22.56
CA ILE A 103 -30.58 10.87 -23.28
C ILE A 103 -30.61 9.73 -24.30
N LYS A 104 -31.11 8.56 -23.91
CA LYS A 104 -31.24 7.36 -24.73
C LYS A 104 -32.02 7.65 -26.00
N ASN A 105 -33.17 8.31 -25.88
CA ASN A 105 -34.08 8.61 -26.99
C ASN A 105 -33.77 9.94 -27.71
N SER A 106 -32.89 10.78 -27.18
CA SER A 106 -32.50 12.03 -27.84
C SER A 106 -31.82 11.79 -29.21
N LYS A 107 -32.19 12.64 -30.17
CA LYS A 107 -31.57 12.74 -31.51
C LYS A 107 -30.29 13.59 -31.52
N ASN A 108 -29.92 14.25 -30.41
CA ASN A 108 -28.73 15.10 -30.34
C ASN A 108 -27.44 14.26 -30.33
N ARG A 109 -26.94 13.97 -31.54
CA ARG A 109 -25.73 13.14 -31.73
C ARG A 109 -24.46 13.81 -31.21
N GLU A 110 -24.41 15.14 -31.20
CA GLU A 110 -23.24 15.89 -30.77
C GLU A 110 -23.02 15.74 -29.26
N LEU A 111 -24.04 16.04 -28.44
CA LEU A 111 -23.92 15.90 -26.98
C LEU A 111 -23.72 14.46 -26.54
N LYS A 112 -24.38 13.49 -27.19
CA LYS A 112 -24.11 12.06 -26.95
C LYS A 112 -22.65 11.69 -27.27
N SER A 113 -22.06 12.25 -28.32
CA SER A 113 -20.64 12.05 -28.63
C SER A 113 -19.73 12.62 -27.54
N LYS A 114 -20.07 13.81 -26.99
CA LYS A 114 -19.33 14.43 -25.88
C LYS A 114 -19.40 13.60 -24.59
N ILE A 115 -20.55 13.04 -24.24
CA ILE A 115 -20.71 12.13 -23.08
C ILE A 115 -19.79 10.89 -23.22
N ARG A 116 -19.77 10.23 -24.39
CA ARG A 116 -18.90 9.05 -24.62
C ARG A 116 -17.41 9.40 -24.48
N LYS A 117 -17.01 10.56 -24.99
CA LYS A 117 -15.62 11.03 -25.03
C LYS A 117 -15.17 11.75 -23.76
N ALA A 118 -16.06 11.97 -22.79
CA ALA A 118 -15.73 12.65 -21.54
C ALA A 118 -14.56 11.98 -20.82
N LYS A 119 -13.66 12.77 -20.27
CA LYS A 119 -12.45 12.33 -19.55
C LYS A 119 -12.62 12.35 -18.04
N THR A 120 -13.68 13.00 -17.55
CA THR A 120 -13.95 13.13 -16.12
C THR A 120 -15.42 12.90 -15.82
N LEU A 121 -15.72 12.52 -14.58
CA LEU A 121 -17.11 12.38 -14.12
C LEU A 121 -17.88 13.70 -14.23
N ILE A 122 -17.20 14.83 -13.96
CA ILE A 122 -17.78 16.17 -14.07
C ILE A 122 -18.20 16.46 -15.52
N GLU A 123 -17.37 16.13 -16.50
CA GLU A 123 -17.74 16.28 -17.92
C GLU A 123 -18.95 15.41 -18.29
N VAL A 124 -19.00 14.15 -17.83
CA VAL A 124 -20.16 13.26 -18.04
C VAL A 124 -21.43 13.91 -17.50
N THR A 125 -21.41 14.34 -16.23
CA THR A 125 -22.56 14.96 -15.57
C THR A 125 -22.97 16.27 -16.25
N ALA A 126 -22.02 17.13 -16.63
CA ALA A 126 -22.30 18.40 -17.28
C ALA A 126 -22.97 18.21 -18.65
N PHE A 127 -22.42 17.34 -19.51
CA PHE A 127 -23.00 17.08 -20.83
C PHE A 127 -24.33 16.33 -20.76
N ALA A 128 -24.47 15.39 -19.82
CA ALA A 128 -25.74 14.70 -19.57
C ALA A 128 -26.82 15.69 -19.13
N SER A 129 -26.51 16.56 -18.16
CA SER A 129 -27.44 17.57 -17.66
C SER A 129 -27.85 18.55 -18.76
N ALA A 130 -26.89 19.07 -19.53
CA ALA A 130 -27.17 19.97 -20.64
C ALA A 130 -28.09 19.32 -21.69
N LEU A 131 -27.86 18.04 -21.99
CA LEU A 131 -28.72 17.29 -22.92
C LEU A 131 -30.13 17.10 -22.36
N ILE A 132 -30.26 16.75 -21.08
CA ILE A 132 -31.54 16.60 -20.40
C ILE A 132 -32.33 17.91 -20.46
N THR A 133 -31.72 19.04 -20.11
CA THR A 133 -32.37 20.36 -20.17
C THR A 133 -32.85 20.68 -21.59
N LEU A 134 -32.00 20.47 -22.60
CA LEU A 134 -32.35 20.75 -24.00
C LEU A 134 -33.47 19.86 -24.55
N GLU A 135 -33.64 18.64 -24.04
CA GLU A 135 -34.75 17.77 -24.42
C GLU A 135 -36.01 18.02 -23.58
N HIS A 136 -35.88 18.61 -22.39
CA HIS A 136 -37.03 19.03 -21.58
C HIS A 136 -37.71 20.28 -22.14
N GLU A 137 -36.94 21.18 -22.75
CA GLU A 137 -37.43 22.44 -23.33
C GLU A 137 -38.06 22.27 -24.74
N LYS A 138 -38.04 21.06 -25.30
CA LYS A 138 -38.63 20.73 -26.61
C LYS A 138 -40.00 20.10 -26.48
#